data_AF-A0A1F5V0Q5-F1
#
_entry.id   AF-A0A1F5V0Q5-F1
#
_cell.length_a   1.000
_cell.length_b   1.000
_cell.length_c   1.000
_cell.angle_alpha   90.00
_cell.angle_beta   90.00
_cell.angle_gamma   90.00
#
_symmetry.space_group_name_H-M   'P 1'
#
loop_
_entity.id
_entity.type
_entity.pdbx_description
1 polymer ?
#
loop_
_entity_poly.entity_id
_entity_poly.type
_entity_poly.pdbx_seq_one_letter_code
_entity_poly.pdbx_strand_id
1 'polypeptide(L)'
;MSFDWNEYLTLARNLAQGSTTPVSEETKKRAAISRAYYAAFCQARDFAKARLGARLTGHGPDHGIVFRSFKRYRYKNQTMQETYRRIGLTLPRLYDNRNKADYDPAVSRLDALTDTSLDQAEAIITDLGSLP
;
A
#
# COMPACT_ATOMS: atom_id res chain seq x y z
N MET A 1 12.71 -18.35 4.97
CA MET A 1 12.76 -17.16 4.07
C MET A 1 11.44 -16.44 4.18
N SER A 2 11.44 -15.14 4.47
CA SER A 2 10.26 -14.29 4.29
C SER A 2 10.22 -13.81 2.84
N PHE A 3 9.01 -13.65 2.30
CA PHE A 3 8.81 -13.04 0.99
C PHE A 3 9.22 -11.55 1.04
N ASP A 4 9.92 -11.04 0.02
CA ASP A 4 10.24 -9.61 -0.10
C ASP A 4 9.08 -8.86 -0.75
N TRP A 5 8.31 -8.15 0.07
CA TRP A 5 7.17 -7.36 -0.40
C TRP A 5 7.57 -6.20 -1.32
N ASN A 6 8.84 -5.78 -1.36
CA ASN A 6 9.30 -4.76 -2.31
C ASN A 6 9.26 -5.27 -3.77
N GLU A 7 9.37 -6.57 -4.00
CA GLU A 7 9.21 -7.15 -5.33
C GLU A 7 7.81 -6.85 -5.92
N TYR A 8 6.78 -6.70 -5.09
CA TYR A 8 5.47 -6.26 -5.56
C TYR A 8 5.45 -4.80 -6.04
N LEU A 9 6.20 -3.89 -5.43
CA LEU A 9 6.30 -2.52 -5.92
C LEU A 9 7.08 -2.48 -7.24
N THR A 10 8.16 -3.25 -7.35
CA THR A 10 8.90 -3.41 -8.61
C THR A 10 7.99 -3.96 -9.71
N LEU A 11 7.23 -5.02 -9.42
CA LEU A 11 6.26 -5.58 -10.36
C LEU A 11 5.19 -4.56 -10.75
N ALA A 12 4.67 -3.78 -9.79
CA ALA A 12 3.68 -2.75 -10.06
C ALA A 12 4.20 -1.70 -11.05
N ARG A 13 5.45 -1.23 -10.87
CA ARG A 13 6.09 -0.28 -11.81
C ARG A 13 6.26 -0.89 -13.20
N ASN A 14 6.72 -2.14 -13.28
CA ASN A 14 6.89 -2.83 -14.56
C ASN A 14 5.57 -3.01 -15.32
N LEU A 15 4.48 -3.27 -14.59
CA LEU A 15 3.15 -3.36 -15.19
C LEU A 15 2.65 -2.00 -15.68
N ALA A 16 2.95 -0.91 -14.97
CA ALA A 16 2.51 0.44 -15.32
C ALA A 16 3.28 1.06 -16.51
N GLN A 17 4.54 0.70 -16.71
CA GLN A 17 5.42 1.27 -17.74
C GLN A 17 5.12 0.81 -19.18
N GLY A 18 4.07 0.00 -19.38
CA GLY A 18 3.72 -0.55 -20.68
C GLY A 18 4.67 -1.69 -21.05
N SER A 19 4.11 -2.88 -21.26
CA SER A 19 4.86 -4.07 -21.67
C SER A 19 4.29 -4.59 -22.98
N THR A 20 5.12 -5.20 -23.83
CA THR A 20 4.69 -5.78 -25.11
C THR A 20 3.86 -7.06 -24.95
N THR A 21 3.47 -7.41 -23.71
CA THR A 21 2.60 -8.57 -23.45
C THR A 21 1.20 -8.35 -24.04
N PRO A 22 0.53 -9.44 -24.49
CA PRO A 22 -0.77 -9.38 -25.17
C PRO A 22 -1.95 -9.01 -24.26
N VAL A 23 -1.67 -8.52 -23.05
CA VAL A 23 -2.68 -8.10 -22.07
C VAL A 23 -3.00 -6.63 -22.28
N SER A 24 -4.26 -6.23 -22.07
CA SER A 24 -4.67 -4.83 -22.21
C SER A 24 -3.95 -3.91 -21.21
N GLU A 25 -3.73 -2.65 -21.59
CA GLU A 25 -3.14 -1.64 -20.70
C GLU A 25 -4.00 -1.39 -19.45
N GLU A 26 -5.32 -1.45 -19.59
CA GLU A 26 -6.24 -1.34 -18.44
C GLU A 26 -5.99 -2.46 -17.43
N THR A 27 -5.90 -3.72 -17.90
CA THR A 27 -5.65 -4.87 -17.04
C THR A 27 -4.29 -4.74 -16.33
N LYS A 28 -3.25 -4.30 -17.04
CA LYS A 28 -1.91 -4.10 -16.45
C LYS A 28 -1.93 -3.03 -15.36
N LYS A 29 -2.57 -1.89 -15.61
CA LYS A 29 -2.67 -0.78 -14.66
C LYS A 29 -3.50 -1.12 -13.43
N ARG A 30 -4.63 -1.82 -13.60
CA ARG A 30 -5.42 -2.34 -12.47
C ARG A 30 -4.58 -3.30 -11.61
N ALA A 31 -3.87 -4.22 -12.25
CA ALA A 31 -2.96 -5.14 -11.55
C ALA A 31 -1.80 -4.39 -10.86
N ALA A 32 -1.24 -3.35 -11.48
CA ALA A 32 -0.20 -2.50 -10.90
C ALA A 32 -0.69 -1.85 -9.59
N ILE A 33 -1.89 -1.26 -9.59
CA ILE A 33 -2.49 -0.67 -8.37
C ILE A 33 -2.64 -1.73 -7.27
N SER A 34 -3.13 -2.94 -7.63
CA SER A 34 -3.26 -4.04 -6.68
C SER A 34 -1.92 -4.47 -6.08
N ARG A 35 -0.87 -4.58 -6.90
CA ARG A 35 0.48 -4.94 -6.43
C ARG A 35 1.12 -3.83 -5.59
N ALA A 36 0.95 -2.57 -5.98
CA ALA A 36 1.40 -1.42 -5.19
C ALA A 36 0.77 -1.42 -3.79
N TYR A 37 -0.55 -1.67 -3.72
CA TYR A 37 -1.26 -1.80 -2.46
C TYR A 37 -0.68 -2.92 -1.57
N TYR A 38 -0.52 -4.13 -2.11
CA TYR A 38 -0.02 -5.25 -1.31
C TYR A 38 1.45 -5.07 -0.89
N ALA A 39 2.28 -4.41 -1.70
CA ALA A 39 3.65 -4.06 -1.31
C ALA A 39 3.66 -3.20 -0.04
N ALA A 40 2.86 -2.12 -0.01
CA ALA A 40 2.77 -1.21 1.12
C ALA A 40 2.04 -1.84 2.32
N PHE A 41 0.90 -2.50 2.08
CA PHE A 41 0.07 -3.08 3.13
C PHE A 41 0.80 -4.19 3.88
N CYS A 42 1.46 -5.12 3.17
CA CYS A 42 2.13 -6.22 3.84
C CYS A 42 3.31 -5.75 4.69
N GLN A 43 4.10 -4.78 4.22
CA GLN A 43 5.16 -4.17 5.03
C GLN A 43 4.59 -3.43 6.24
N ALA A 44 3.52 -2.64 6.05
CA ALA A 44 2.85 -1.97 7.16
C ALA A 44 2.23 -2.95 8.16
N ARG A 45 1.66 -4.07 7.69
CA ARG A 45 1.11 -5.14 8.52
C ARG A 45 2.20 -5.79 9.36
N ASP A 46 3.32 -6.15 8.75
CA ASP A 46 4.43 -6.81 9.41
C ASP A 46 5.06 -5.86 10.45
N PHE A 47 5.22 -4.58 10.10
CA PHE A 47 5.64 -3.52 11.03
C PHE A 47 4.65 -3.37 12.19
N ALA A 48 3.35 -3.27 11.91
CA ALA A 48 2.33 -3.08 12.95
C ALA A 48 2.29 -4.25 13.94
N LYS A 49 2.46 -5.48 13.44
CA LYS A 49 2.56 -6.67 14.29
C LYS A 49 3.83 -6.64 15.14
N ALA A 50 4.98 -6.37 14.53
CA ALA A 50 6.28 -6.46 15.20
C ALA A 50 6.56 -5.30 16.17
N ARG A 51 6.15 -4.07 15.82
CA ARG A 51 6.56 -2.84 16.51
C ARG A 51 5.43 -2.09 17.19
N LEU A 52 4.19 -2.23 16.71
CA LEU A 52 3.02 -1.51 17.26
C LEU A 52 2.12 -2.39 18.12
N GLY A 53 2.46 -3.68 18.28
CA GLY A 53 1.67 -4.63 19.07
C GLY A 53 0.29 -4.95 18.48
N ALA A 54 0.11 -4.78 17.17
CA ALA A 54 -1.16 -5.04 16.52
C ALA A 54 -1.55 -6.54 16.61
N ARG A 55 -2.76 -6.82 17.09
CA ARG A 55 -3.34 -8.17 17.13
C ARG A 55 -4.15 -8.41 15.86
N LEU A 56 -3.57 -9.18 14.95
CA LEU A 56 -4.17 -9.51 13.65
C LEU A 56 -4.93 -10.83 13.73
N THR A 57 -5.99 -10.95 12.92
CA THR A 57 -6.90 -12.08 12.87
C THR A 57 -6.59 -13.06 11.74
N GLY A 58 -5.78 -12.65 10.75
CA GLY A 58 -5.50 -13.42 9.54
C GLY A 58 -6.54 -13.23 8.43
N HIS A 59 -7.47 -12.28 8.57
CA HIS A 59 -8.61 -12.10 7.68
C HIS A 59 -8.78 -10.64 7.22
N GLY A 60 -9.71 -10.40 6.30
CA GLY A 60 -10.01 -9.08 5.74
C GLY A 60 -10.13 -7.91 6.74
N PRO A 61 -10.68 -8.08 7.96
CA PRO A 61 -10.71 -7.02 8.97
C PRO A 61 -9.34 -6.45 9.35
N ASP A 62 -8.25 -7.20 9.11
CA ASP A 62 -6.89 -6.80 9.43
C ASP A 62 -6.46 -5.53 8.71
N HIS A 63 -7.00 -5.25 7.52
CA HIS A 63 -6.76 -3.99 6.81
C HIS A 63 -7.09 -2.79 7.71
N GLY A 64 -8.30 -2.78 8.28
CA GLY A 64 -8.73 -1.73 9.20
C GLY A 64 -7.95 -1.72 10.51
N ILE A 65 -7.51 -2.87 11.01
CA ILE A 65 -6.69 -2.96 12.23
C ILE A 65 -5.35 -2.28 12.00
N VAL A 66 -4.63 -2.62 10.92
CA VAL A 66 -3.34 -2.02 10.57
C VAL A 66 -3.47 -0.50 10.45
N PHE A 67 -4.47 0.00 9.72
CA PHE A 67 -4.68 1.45 9.56
C PHE A 67 -4.85 2.15 10.92
N ARG A 68 -5.64 1.55 11.81
CA ARG A 68 -5.87 2.11 13.15
C ARG A 68 -4.63 2.05 14.03
N SER A 69 -3.81 1.01 13.91
CA SER A 69 -2.55 0.90 14.66
C SER A 69 -1.65 2.09 14.38
N PHE A 70 -1.44 2.45 13.11
CA PHE A 70 -0.65 3.64 12.74
C PHE A 70 -1.32 4.95 13.18
N LYS A 71 -2.62 5.13 12.93
CA LYS A 71 -3.34 6.37 13.30
C LYS A 71 -3.32 6.66 14.81
N ARG A 72 -3.39 5.61 15.63
CA ARG A 72 -3.54 5.73 17.10
C ARG A 72 -2.21 5.67 17.83
N TYR A 73 -1.16 5.17 17.19
CA TYR A 73 0.15 5.04 17.82
C TYR A 73 0.68 6.40 18.26
N ARG A 74 1.24 6.42 19.48
CA ARG A 74 1.79 7.60 20.11
C ARG A 74 3.30 7.45 20.24
N TYR A 75 4.03 8.35 19.61
CA TYR A 75 5.49 8.40 19.68
C TYR A 75 5.95 9.75 20.20
N LYS A 76 7.01 9.77 21.02
CA LYS A 76 7.47 10.98 21.72
C LYS A 76 8.04 12.04 20.78
N ASN A 77 8.74 11.63 19.73
CA ASN A 77 9.29 12.54 18.73
C ASN A 77 8.19 13.00 17.76
N GLN A 78 8.02 14.32 17.59
CA GLN A 78 6.94 14.90 16.81
C GLN A 78 7.04 14.57 15.30
N THR A 79 8.23 14.65 14.71
CA THR A 79 8.45 14.32 13.30
C THR A 79 8.06 12.87 13.02
N MET A 80 8.49 11.94 13.87
CA MET A 80 8.14 10.52 13.77
C MET A 80 6.65 10.29 14.03
N GLN A 81 6.05 11.03 14.96
CA GLN A 81 4.61 11.00 15.21
C GLN A 81 3.80 11.41 13.97
N GLU A 82 4.27 12.40 13.22
CA GLU A 82 3.68 12.82 11.95
C GLU A 82 3.83 11.74 10.88
N THR A 83 4.99 11.08 10.79
CA THR A 83 5.22 9.92 9.92
C THR A 83 4.23 8.78 10.21
N TYR A 84 4.05 8.39 11.48
CA TYR A 84 3.04 7.38 11.86
C TYR A 84 1.62 7.76 11.41
N ARG A 85 1.22 9.03 11.61
CA ARG A 85 -0.10 9.52 11.19
C ARG A 85 -0.25 9.52 9.68
N ARG A 86 0.79 9.93 8.94
CA ARG A 86 0.79 9.95 7.48
C ARG A 86 0.58 8.55 6.92
N ILE A 87 1.33 7.55 7.38
CA ILE A 87 1.11 6.15 7.00
C ILE A 87 -0.33 5.72 7.27
N GLY A 88 -0.84 6.00 8.48
CA GLY A 88 -2.21 5.66 8.86
C GLY A 88 -3.29 6.33 8.01
N LEU A 89 -3.04 7.52 7.46
CA LEU A 89 -3.95 8.24 6.58
C LEU A 89 -3.82 7.84 5.10
N THR A 90 -2.62 7.48 4.65
CA THR A 90 -2.35 7.09 3.25
C THR A 90 -2.80 5.66 2.96
N LEU A 91 -2.58 4.72 3.88
CA LEU A 91 -2.96 3.31 3.70
C LEU A 91 -4.45 3.08 3.31
N PRO A 92 -5.44 3.72 3.97
CA PRO A 92 -6.84 3.61 3.56
C PRO A 92 -7.09 4.14 2.14
N ARG A 93 -6.42 5.23 1.73
CA ARG A 93 -6.59 5.80 0.38
C ARG A 93 -6.10 4.83 -0.69
N LEU A 94 -4.93 4.22 -0.44
CA LEU A 94 -4.37 3.22 -1.36
C LEU A 94 -5.23 1.95 -1.41
N TYR A 95 -5.83 1.55 -0.28
CA TYR A 95 -6.80 0.45 -0.24
C TYR A 95 -8.05 0.76 -1.08
N ASP A 96 -8.59 1.98 -0.97
CA ASP A 96 -9.74 2.41 -1.76
C ASP A 96 -9.42 2.42 -3.27
N ASN A 97 -8.23 2.90 -3.65
CA ASN A 97 -7.76 2.84 -5.04
C ASN A 97 -7.70 1.39 -5.56
N ARG A 98 -7.16 0.47 -4.75
CA ARG A 98 -7.11 -0.96 -5.07
C ARG A 98 -8.50 -1.56 -5.22
N ASN A 99 -9.45 -1.22 -4.35
CA ASN A 99 -10.81 -1.73 -4.47
C ASN A 99 -11.49 -1.25 -5.76
N LYS A 100 -11.31 0.02 -6.13
CA LYS A 100 -11.80 0.55 -7.41
C LYS A 100 -11.17 -0.20 -8.59
N ALA A 101 -9.85 -0.35 -8.58
CA ALA A 101 -9.12 -1.05 -9.64
C ALA A 101 -9.56 -2.53 -9.80
N ASP A 102 -9.79 -3.23 -8.70
CA ASP A 102 -10.08 -4.66 -8.71
C ASP A 102 -11.56 -4.97 -8.97
N TYR A 103 -12.49 -4.09 -8.59
CA TYR A 103 -13.93 -4.40 -8.58
C TYR A 103 -14.82 -3.46 -9.39
N ASP A 104 -14.41 -2.23 -9.70
CA ASP A 104 -15.27 -1.33 -10.47
C ASP A 104 -15.32 -1.79 -11.94
N PRO A 105 -16.51 -1.84 -12.56
CA PRO A 105 -16.65 -2.26 -13.95
C PRO A 105 -15.95 -1.29 -14.92
N ALA A 106 -15.77 -0.03 -14.53
CA ALA A 106 -15.03 0.97 -15.28
C ALA A 106 -14.29 1.91 -14.33
N VAL A 107 -13.01 2.17 -14.59
CA VAL A 107 -12.18 3.06 -13.75
C VAL A 107 -11.84 4.33 -14.52
N SER A 108 -12.43 5.44 -14.10
CA SER A 108 -12.12 6.76 -14.66
C SER A 108 -10.70 7.19 -14.30
N ARG A 109 -9.99 7.83 -15.25
CA ARG A 109 -8.65 8.40 -15.03
C ARG A 109 -7.64 7.37 -14.49
N LEU A 110 -7.67 6.16 -15.06
CA LEU A 110 -6.87 5.02 -14.61
C LEU A 110 -5.36 5.32 -14.54
N ASP A 111 -4.83 6.12 -15.47
CA ASP A 111 -3.41 6.52 -15.46
C ASP A 111 -3.06 7.29 -14.19
N ALA A 112 -3.80 8.36 -13.91
CA ALA A 112 -3.61 9.15 -12.71
C ALA A 112 -3.83 8.34 -11.43
N LEU A 113 -4.78 7.39 -11.42
CA LEU A 113 -4.99 6.49 -10.29
C LEU A 113 -3.81 5.53 -10.10
N THR A 114 -3.21 5.06 -11.19
CA THR A 114 -2.03 4.18 -11.18
C THR A 114 -0.83 4.92 -10.61
N ASP A 115 -0.51 6.10 -11.14
CA ASP A 115 0.61 6.93 -10.68
C ASP A 115 0.47 7.28 -9.20
N THR A 116 -0.71 7.77 -8.81
CA THR A 116 -1.01 8.09 -7.40
C THR A 116 -0.84 6.87 -6.50
N SER A 117 -1.22 5.68 -6.96
CA SER A 117 -1.12 4.46 -6.15
C SER A 117 0.33 3.97 -6.01
N LEU A 118 1.15 4.12 -7.05
CA LEU A 118 2.58 3.83 -6.99
C LEU A 118 3.29 4.80 -6.03
N ASP A 119 3.03 6.10 -6.14
CA ASP A 119 3.61 7.14 -5.28
C ASP A 119 3.22 6.93 -3.81
N GLN A 120 1.94 6.62 -3.55
CA GLN A 120 1.47 6.33 -2.20
C GLN A 120 2.13 5.08 -1.60
N ALA A 121 2.32 4.03 -2.40
CA ALA A 121 2.98 2.81 -1.96
C ALA A 121 4.45 3.07 -1.62
N GLU A 122 5.18 3.76 -2.50
CA GLU A 122 6.56 4.17 -2.27
C GLU A 122 6.69 5.03 -1.02
N ALA A 123 5.86 6.08 -0.88
CA ALA A 123 5.88 6.95 0.28
C ALA A 123 5.67 6.19 1.60
N ILE A 124 4.73 5.23 1.64
CA ILE A 124 4.51 4.40 2.83
C ILE A 124 5.75 3.56 3.14
N ILE A 125 6.37 2.93 2.13
CA ILE A 125 7.54 2.07 2.32
C ILE A 125 8.74 2.88 2.80
N THR A 126 8.99 4.05 2.21
CA THR A 126 10.03 4.98 2.66
C THR A 126 9.76 5.47 4.08
N ASP A 127 8.52 5.89 4.39
CA ASP A 127 8.14 6.34 5.73
C ASP A 127 8.36 5.21 6.75
N LEU A 128 7.99 3.96 6.45
CA LEU A 128 8.24 2.80 7.30
C LEU A 128 9.73 2.57 7.56
N GLY A 129 10.57 2.72 6.53
CA GLY A 129 12.03 2.59 6.65
C GLY A 129 12.67 3.67 7.52
N SER A 130 12.02 4.83 7.67
CA SER A 130 12.48 5.93 8.53
C SER A 130 12.10 5.78 10.01
N LEU A 131 11.15 4.89 10.31
CA LEU A 131 10.62 4.68 11.66
C LEU A 131 11.48 3.68 12.46
N PRO A 132 11.61 3.90 13.79
CA PRO A 132 12.36 3.03 14.69
C PRO A 132 11.69 1.66 14.87
#